data_AF-A0A1H0LL11-F1
#
_entry.id   AF-A0A1H0LL11-F1
#
_cell.length_a   1.000
_cell.length_b   1.000
_cell.length_c   1.000
_cell.angle_alpha   90.00
_cell.angle_beta   90.00
_cell.angle_gamma   90.00
#
_symmetry.space_group_name_H-M   'P 1'
#
loop_
_entity.id
_entity.type
_entity.pdbx_description
1 polymer ?
#
loop_
_entity_poly.entity_id
_entity_poly.type
_entity_poly.pdbx_seq_one_letter_code
_entity_poly.pdbx_strand_id
1 'polypeptide(L)'
;MVAGVLIGHGSYDGPETVVVPDGLTVHFFVDEGTSMTIVNLLALLQPDNPRIPMHFAMPGKSVPNYRYAPFKEHERRAITALNRYPAPAIVVGSAETPDTLRLCANPGGCPPQGPHTCAGVFGRAARAGWSYLLVFSCRFDVRRELPPTLDLMKPHGVRDRSVQQALVDWVQRFVGLGKDEQDDLWNGLHPDERLRLVASDDEVREWDACRELRVAMTTATDPAAVAAGAPDAVKVRLIRDYPRHRAAVRAGLHRDPADAQDIEAFLSLPFDDRVGWWLDLTVHEQARWMANDEVTHWAAGFNACELFSYGLRGENLLGLLSGLELPALAVTKMEPKLTEHLTLNSMHV
;
A
#
# COMPACT_ATOMS: atom_id res chain seq x y z
N MET A 1 -11.29 -28.17 -18.53
CA MET A 1 -10.28 -27.12 -18.76
C MET A 1 -9.63 -26.81 -17.44
N VAL A 2 -8.30 -26.80 -17.36
CA VAL A 2 -7.57 -26.58 -16.11
C VAL A 2 -7.02 -25.16 -16.11
N ALA A 3 -7.35 -24.36 -15.10
CA ALA A 3 -6.78 -23.04 -14.90
C ALA A 3 -5.75 -23.11 -13.76
N GLY A 4 -4.72 -22.27 -13.84
CA GLY A 4 -3.86 -21.97 -12.71
C GLY A 4 -3.65 -20.48 -12.54
N VAL A 5 -3.24 -20.08 -11.35
CA VAL A 5 -3.05 -18.67 -10.98
C VAL A 5 -1.58 -18.40 -10.70
N LEU A 6 -1.12 -17.23 -11.11
CA LEU A 6 0.15 -16.65 -10.70
C LEU A 6 -0.11 -15.42 -9.85
N ILE A 7 0.47 -15.39 -8.65
CA ILE A 7 0.35 -14.32 -7.67
C ILE A 7 1.76 -13.85 -7.29
N GLY A 8 2.09 -12.59 -7.55
CA GLY A 8 3.37 -11.97 -7.21
C GLY A 8 3.40 -10.47 -7.53
N HIS A 9 4.46 -9.75 -7.17
CA HIS A 9 4.71 -8.39 -7.66
C HIS A 9 5.30 -8.43 -9.06
N GLY A 10 4.47 -8.16 -10.07
CA GLY A 10 4.83 -8.29 -11.49
C GLY A 10 5.43 -7.01 -12.05
N SER A 11 6.56 -7.15 -12.72
CA SER A 11 7.29 -6.06 -13.34
C SER A 11 7.89 -6.47 -14.67
N TYR A 12 8.12 -5.50 -15.54
CA TYR A 12 8.88 -5.64 -16.76
C TYR A 12 10.08 -4.71 -16.71
N ASP A 13 11.28 -5.29 -16.84
CA ASP A 13 12.56 -4.65 -16.55
C ASP A 13 13.50 -4.57 -17.76
N GLY A 14 13.05 -4.94 -18.96
CA GLY A 14 13.93 -5.04 -20.13
C GLY A 14 13.21 -4.99 -21.46
N PRO A 15 13.86 -5.37 -22.57
CA PRO A 15 13.21 -5.54 -23.87
C PRO A 15 12.74 -6.98 -24.13
N GLU A 16 13.12 -7.93 -23.26
CA GLU A 16 12.90 -9.36 -23.48
C GLU A 16 11.41 -9.72 -23.57
N THR A 17 11.06 -10.46 -24.62
CA THR A 17 9.71 -11.01 -24.81
C THR A 17 9.76 -12.53 -24.91
N VAL A 18 8.62 -13.16 -24.65
CA VAL A 18 8.42 -14.60 -24.74
C VAL A 18 7.12 -14.88 -25.49
N VAL A 19 7.09 -16.00 -26.21
CA VAL A 19 5.88 -16.45 -26.90
C VAL A 19 5.01 -17.24 -25.91
N VAL A 20 3.70 -16.99 -25.92
CA VAL A 20 2.75 -17.79 -25.16
C VAL A 20 2.70 -19.21 -25.75
N PRO A 21 2.94 -20.28 -24.96
CA PRO A 21 2.98 -21.64 -25.45
C PRO A 21 1.66 -22.12 -26.07
N ASP A 22 1.75 -23.13 -26.93
CA ASP A 22 0.58 -23.79 -27.51
C ASP A 22 -0.33 -24.38 -26.43
N GLY A 23 -1.64 -24.20 -26.61
CA GLY A 23 -2.66 -24.69 -25.69
C GLY A 23 -2.86 -23.85 -24.41
N LEU A 24 -2.11 -22.76 -24.22
CA LEU A 24 -2.25 -21.86 -23.07
C LEU A 24 -2.78 -20.49 -23.49
N THR A 25 -3.81 -20.00 -22.81
CA THR A 25 -4.22 -18.59 -22.88
C THR A 25 -3.85 -17.88 -21.58
N VAL A 26 -3.18 -16.71 -21.69
CA VAL A 26 -2.81 -15.90 -20.52
C VAL A 26 -3.83 -14.78 -20.34
N HIS A 27 -4.38 -14.65 -19.13
CA HIS A 27 -5.38 -13.65 -18.75
C HIS A 27 -4.75 -12.65 -17.78
N PHE A 28 -4.82 -11.38 -18.12
CA PHE A 28 -4.32 -10.27 -17.31
C PHE A 28 -5.48 -9.43 -16.78
N PHE A 29 -5.37 -9.02 -15.51
CA PHE A 29 -6.40 -8.26 -14.79
C PHE A 29 -5.99 -6.82 -14.48
N VAL A 30 -4.93 -6.36 -15.16
CA VAL A 30 -4.32 -5.04 -15.02
C VAL A 30 -3.89 -4.58 -16.40
N ASP A 31 -3.89 -3.26 -16.62
CA ASP A 31 -3.43 -2.67 -17.87
C ASP A 31 -1.93 -2.90 -18.06
N GLU A 32 -1.47 -2.77 -19.30
CA GLU A 32 -0.05 -2.88 -19.60
C GLU A 32 0.72 -1.68 -19.02
N GLY A 33 1.83 -1.95 -18.35
CA GLY A 33 2.70 -0.93 -17.79
C GLY A 33 2.26 -0.40 -16.42
N THR A 34 1.13 -0.85 -15.88
CA THR A 34 0.57 -0.33 -14.61
C THR A 34 0.73 -1.34 -13.47
N SER A 35 0.61 -0.84 -12.23
CA SER A 35 0.47 -1.66 -11.04
C SER A 35 -0.99 -2.03 -10.75
N MET A 36 -1.18 -3.14 -10.06
CA MET A 36 -2.47 -3.60 -9.53
C MET A 36 -2.51 -3.26 -8.04
N THR A 37 -3.62 -2.69 -7.56
CA THR A 37 -3.81 -2.48 -6.12
C THR A 37 -4.06 -3.81 -5.41
N ILE A 38 -3.54 -3.95 -4.19
CA ILE A 38 -3.72 -5.20 -3.41
C ILE A 38 -5.20 -5.50 -3.18
N VAL A 39 -6.04 -4.48 -2.98
CA VAL A 39 -7.48 -4.69 -2.79
C VAL A 39 -8.15 -5.34 -4.00
N ASN A 40 -7.73 -4.99 -5.21
CA ASN A 40 -8.23 -5.59 -6.44
C ASN A 40 -7.74 -7.04 -6.57
N LEU A 41 -6.49 -7.31 -6.20
CA LEU A 41 -5.96 -8.68 -6.13
C LEU A 41 -6.79 -9.53 -5.16
N LEU A 42 -7.01 -9.05 -3.93
CA LEU A 42 -7.79 -9.77 -2.91
C LEU A 42 -9.24 -9.99 -3.35
N ALA A 43 -9.82 -9.07 -4.12
CA ALA A 43 -11.14 -9.25 -4.71
C ALA A 43 -11.17 -10.35 -5.79
N LEU A 44 -10.11 -10.52 -6.59
CA LEU A 44 -10.00 -11.61 -7.57
C LEU A 44 -9.92 -13.00 -6.92
N LEU A 45 -9.43 -13.06 -5.67
CA LEU A 45 -9.36 -14.29 -4.88
C LEU A 45 -10.71 -14.72 -4.27
N GLN A 46 -11.73 -13.84 -4.26
CA GLN A 46 -13.05 -14.17 -3.71
C GLN A 46 -13.86 -15.07 -4.64
N PRO A 47 -14.54 -16.12 -4.15
CA PRO A 47 -15.13 -17.17 -4.98
C PRO A 47 -16.13 -16.64 -6.01
N ASP A 48 -16.88 -15.60 -5.66
CA ASP A 48 -17.93 -14.94 -6.43
C ASP A 48 -17.42 -13.95 -7.49
N ASN A 49 -16.13 -13.64 -7.53
CA ASN A 49 -15.59 -12.74 -8.55
C ASN A 49 -15.66 -13.36 -9.97
N PRO A 50 -16.23 -12.67 -10.98
CA PRO A 50 -16.39 -13.23 -12.32
C PRO A 50 -15.08 -13.39 -13.10
N ARG A 51 -13.99 -12.75 -12.66
CA ARG A 51 -12.64 -12.85 -13.25
C ARG A 51 -12.64 -12.61 -14.75
N ILE A 52 -13.26 -11.50 -15.17
CA ILE A 52 -13.17 -11.03 -16.54
C ILE A 52 -11.79 -10.37 -16.75
N PRO A 53 -10.96 -10.86 -17.69
CA PRO A 53 -9.65 -10.26 -17.92
C PRO A 53 -9.79 -8.90 -18.61
N MET A 54 -8.88 -7.99 -18.32
CA MET A 54 -8.70 -6.74 -19.08
C MET A 54 -8.02 -7.01 -20.42
N HIS A 55 -7.05 -7.92 -20.40
CA HIS A 55 -6.25 -8.28 -21.57
C HIS A 55 -6.04 -9.79 -21.59
N PHE A 56 -5.95 -10.38 -22.77
CA PHE A 56 -5.57 -11.77 -22.93
C PHE A 56 -4.53 -11.93 -24.02
N ALA A 57 -3.65 -12.92 -23.86
CA ALA A 57 -2.68 -13.32 -24.87
C ALA A 57 -2.97 -14.79 -25.24
N MET A 58 -3.31 -14.98 -26.51
CA MET A 58 -3.56 -16.30 -27.09
C MET A 58 -2.23 -17.03 -27.36
N PRO A 59 -2.26 -18.37 -27.53
CA PRO A 59 -1.11 -19.13 -28.01
C PRO A 59 -0.43 -18.47 -29.22
N GLY A 60 0.91 -18.50 -29.26
CA GLY A 60 1.71 -17.92 -30.33
C GLY A 60 1.90 -16.40 -30.24
N LYS A 61 1.18 -15.70 -29.35
CA LYS A 61 1.37 -14.26 -29.14
C LYS A 61 2.63 -13.99 -28.32
N SER A 62 3.45 -13.03 -28.77
CA SER A 62 4.56 -12.50 -27.98
C SER A 62 4.05 -11.58 -26.87
N VAL A 63 4.57 -11.76 -25.66
CA VAL A 63 4.31 -10.91 -24.48
C VAL A 63 5.63 -10.54 -23.79
N PRO A 64 5.70 -9.44 -23.02
CA PRO A 64 6.88 -9.14 -22.18
C PRO A 64 7.20 -10.32 -21.24
N ASN A 65 8.48 -10.64 -21.05
CA ASN A 65 8.89 -11.68 -20.10
C ASN A 65 8.85 -11.17 -18.66
N TYR A 66 7.64 -10.94 -18.16
CA TYR A 66 7.42 -10.38 -16.83
C TYR A 66 8.16 -11.17 -15.74
N ARG A 67 8.74 -10.39 -14.82
CA ARG A 67 9.39 -10.82 -13.60
C ARG A 67 8.40 -10.67 -12.45
N TYR A 68 8.29 -11.69 -11.61
CA TYR A 68 7.40 -11.74 -10.45
C TYR A 68 8.27 -11.85 -9.21
N ALA A 69 8.24 -10.82 -8.36
CA ALA A 69 8.95 -10.79 -7.09
C ALA A 69 8.02 -11.15 -5.92
N PRO A 70 8.58 -11.59 -4.77
CA PRO A 70 7.80 -11.80 -3.55
C PRO A 70 7.05 -10.55 -3.08
N PHE A 71 5.87 -10.75 -2.51
CA PHE A 71 5.13 -9.72 -1.78
C PHE A 71 5.81 -9.35 -0.45
N LYS A 72 5.51 -8.15 0.08
CA LYS A 72 5.84 -7.82 1.47
C LYS A 72 5.11 -8.79 2.40
N GLU A 73 5.62 -8.97 3.61
CA GLU A 73 5.10 -9.99 4.52
C GLU A 73 3.61 -9.82 4.84
N HIS A 74 3.15 -8.58 5.08
CA HIS A 74 1.74 -8.32 5.40
C HIS A 74 0.80 -8.61 4.23
N GLU A 75 1.19 -8.25 3.01
CA GLU A 75 0.46 -8.58 1.77
C GLU A 75 0.38 -10.11 1.60
N ARG A 76 1.52 -10.81 1.77
CA ARG A 76 1.61 -12.27 1.64
C ARG A 76 0.74 -13.00 2.66
N ARG A 77 0.69 -12.54 3.92
CA ARG A 77 -0.20 -13.08 4.95
C ARG A 77 -1.67 -12.96 4.53
N ALA A 78 -2.09 -11.80 4.04
CA ALA A 78 -3.46 -11.60 3.58
C ALA A 78 -3.80 -12.46 2.35
N ILE A 79 -2.90 -12.52 1.35
CA ILE A 79 -3.08 -13.39 0.18
C ILE A 79 -3.25 -14.83 0.61
N THR A 80 -2.42 -15.32 1.52
CA THR A 80 -2.46 -16.71 1.98
C THR A 80 -3.73 -17.02 2.76
N ALA A 81 -4.12 -16.15 3.69
CA ALA A 81 -5.27 -16.35 4.56
C ALA A 81 -6.61 -16.15 3.82
N LEU A 82 -6.66 -15.24 2.85
CA LEU A 82 -7.89 -14.84 2.16
C LEU A 82 -8.06 -15.48 0.77
N ASN A 83 -7.11 -16.30 0.32
CA ASN A 83 -7.25 -17.00 -0.94
C ASN A 83 -8.34 -18.08 -0.87
N ARG A 84 -9.51 -17.77 -1.43
CA ARG A 84 -10.65 -18.66 -1.54
C ARG A 84 -10.87 -19.15 -2.98
N TYR A 85 -9.91 -18.92 -3.88
CA TYR A 85 -10.01 -19.35 -5.26
C TYR A 85 -9.55 -20.81 -5.39
N PRO A 86 -10.37 -21.72 -5.95
CA PRO A 86 -10.08 -23.16 -5.92
C PRO A 86 -9.00 -23.61 -6.92
N ALA A 87 -8.58 -22.78 -7.87
CA ALA A 87 -7.58 -23.19 -8.84
C ALA A 87 -6.18 -23.28 -8.20
N PRO A 88 -5.31 -24.21 -8.67
CA PRO A 88 -3.91 -24.24 -8.25
C PRO A 88 -3.23 -22.88 -8.43
N ALA A 89 -2.49 -22.43 -7.41
CA ALA A 89 -1.82 -21.14 -7.41
C ALA A 89 -0.30 -21.29 -7.26
N ILE A 90 0.45 -20.51 -8.03
CA ILE A 90 1.86 -20.21 -7.79
C ILE A 90 1.90 -18.87 -7.05
N VAL A 91 2.29 -18.90 -5.79
CA VAL A 91 2.47 -17.70 -4.96
C VAL A 91 3.96 -17.44 -4.82
N VAL A 92 4.44 -16.36 -5.44
CA VAL A 92 5.86 -15.99 -5.35
C VAL A 92 6.17 -15.46 -3.93
N GLY A 93 7.25 -15.97 -3.34
CA GLY A 93 7.60 -15.80 -1.93
C GLY A 93 7.01 -16.87 -1.00
N SER A 94 6.31 -17.90 -1.52
CA SER A 94 5.89 -19.06 -0.73
C SER A 94 7.05 -20.03 -0.49
N ALA A 95 6.85 -21.04 0.36
CA ALA A 95 7.86 -22.09 0.58
C ALA A 95 8.18 -22.86 -0.72
N GLU A 96 7.20 -23.05 -1.59
CA GLU A 96 7.34 -23.76 -2.86
C GLU A 96 7.96 -22.90 -3.97
N THR A 97 7.88 -21.57 -3.85
CA THR A 97 8.43 -20.61 -4.81
C THR A 97 9.01 -19.41 -4.06
N PRO A 98 10.14 -19.57 -3.34
CA PRO A 98 10.67 -18.53 -2.45
C PRO A 98 11.25 -17.34 -3.22
N ASP A 99 11.81 -17.60 -4.40
CA ASP A 99 12.54 -16.61 -5.18
C ASP A 99 11.71 -15.98 -6.28
N THR A 100 12.26 -14.91 -6.84
CA THR A 100 11.74 -14.28 -8.06
C THR A 100 11.56 -15.30 -9.18
N LEU A 101 10.45 -15.18 -9.91
CA LEU A 101 10.14 -16.03 -11.06
C LEU A 101 9.94 -15.19 -12.34
N ARG A 102 10.17 -15.77 -13.52
CA ARG A 102 9.82 -15.15 -14.82
C ARG A 102 8.79 -16.00 -15.56
N LEU A 103 8.05 -15.41 -16.51
CA LEU A 103 7.16 -16.17 -17.40
C LEU A 103 7.92 -17.32 -18.09
N CYS A 104 9.09 -17.03 -18.67
CA CYS A 104 10.05 -18.01 -19.13
C CYS A 104 11.42 -17.76 -18.49
N ALA A 105 12.01 -18.80 -17.90
CA ALA A 105 13.32 -18.72 -17.24
C ALA A 105 14.50 -18.91 -18.23
N ASN A 106 14.23 -19.36 -19.45
CA ASN A 106 15.25 -19.55 -20.48
C ASN A 106 14.63 -19.31 -21.87
N PRO A 107 14.42 -18.04 -22.27
CA PRO A 107 13.77 -17.72 -23.55
C PRO A 107 14.51 -18.26 -24.77
N GLY A 108 15.84 -18.25 -24.75
CA GLY A 108 16.66 -18.79 -25.85
C GLY A 108 16.70 -20.32 -25.94
N GLY A 109 16.37 -21.03 -24.86
CA GLY A 109 16.36 -22.49 -24.81
C GLY A 109 14.97 -23.14 -24.82
N CYS A 110 13.90 -22.35 -24.68
CA CYS A 110 12.54 -22.85 -24.84
C CYS A 110 12.13 -22.79 -26.32
N PRO A 111 11.35 -23.76 -26.80
CA PRO A 111 10.92 -23.76 -28.19
C PRO A 111 9.97 -22.57 -28.43
N PRO A 112 10.11 -21.84 -29.56
CA PRO A 112 9.22 -20.72 -29.88
C PRO A 112 7.77 -21.15 -30.13
N GLN A 113 7.57 -22.42 -30.49
CA GLN A 113 6.30 -23.07 -30.74
C GLN A 113 6.27 -24.36 -29.90
N GLY A 114 5.16 -24.65 -29.23
CA GLY A 114 5.03 -25.79 -28.32
C GLY A 114 5.27 -25.49 -26.83
N PRO A 115 5.17 -26.51 -25.97
CA PRO A 115 5.21 -26.34 -24.52
C PRO A 115 6.61 -25.95 -24.03
N HIS A 116 6.67 -24.95 -23.15
CA HIS A 116 7.91 -24.59 -22.48
C HIS A 116 8.35 -25.70 -21.51
N THR A 117 9.67 -25.92 -21.43
CA THR A 117 10.27 -26.94 -20.54
C THR A 117 11.05 -26.34 -19.37
N CYS A 118 11.18 -25.01 -19.32
CA CYS A 118 11.95 -24.32 -18.28
C CYS A 118 11.28 -24.35 -16.87
N ALA A 119 11.96 -23.76 -15.89
CA ALA A 119 11.47 -23.62 -14.52
C ALA A 119 10.52 -22.41 -14.31
N GLY A 120 10.34 -21.57 -15.33
CA GLY A 120 9.44 -20.39 -15.31
C GLY A 120 7.96 -20.76 -15.30
N VAL A 121 7.09 -19.74 -15.27
CA VAL A 121 5.62 -19.93 -15.16
C VAL A 121 5.10 -20.84 -16.27
N PHE A 122 5.50 -20.58 -17.52
CA PHE A 122 5.00 -21.32 -18.67
C PHE A 122 5.41 -22.80 -18.63
N GLY A 123 6.63 -23.12 -18.17
CA GLY A 123 7.04 -24.51 -18.00
C GLY A 123 6.30 -25.22 -16.86
N ARG A 124 5.96 -24.49 -15.78
CA ARG A 124 5.13 -25.01 -14.69
C ARG A 124 3.69 -25.26 -15.15
N ALA A 125 3.11 -24.31 -15.89
CA ALA A 125 1.78 -24.42 -16.49
C ALA A 125 1.69 -25.62 -17.45
N ALA A 126 2.70 -25.82 -18.29
CA ALA A 126 2.77 -26.97 -19.20
C ALA A 126 2.82 -28.31 -18.45
N ARG A 127 3.67 -28.44 -17.42
CA ARG A 127 3.76 -29.66 -16.59
C ARG A 127 2.46 -29.97 -15.85
N ALA A 128 1.74 -28.93 -15.41
CA ALA A 128 0.47 -29.06 -14.72
C ALA A 128 -0.74 -29.17 -15.66
N GLY A 129 -0.53 -29.15 -16.99
CA GLY A 129 -1.59 -29.26 -17.99
C GLY A 129 -2.58 -28.09 -17.97
N TRP A 130 -2.15 -26.88 -17.62
CA TRP A 130 -3.01 -25.70 -17.58
C TRP A 130 -3.34 -25.21 -19.00
N SER A 131 -4.62 -24.96 -19.26
CA SER A 131 -5.12 -24.33 -20.49
C SER A 131 -5.30 -22.83 -20.33
N TYR A 132 -5.42 -22.34 -19.09
CA TYR A 132 -5.52 -20.93 -18.75
C TYR A 132 -4.53 -20.58 -17.65
N LEU A 133 -3.81 -19.47 -17.83
CA LEU A 133 -2.99 -18.84 -16.80
C LEU A 133 -3.64 -17.51 -16.40
N LEU A 134 -4.13 -17.40 -15.17
CA LEU A 134 -4.63 -16.16 -14.60
C LEU A 134 -3.48 -15.42 -13.90
N VAL A 135 -3.15 -14.22 -14.36
CA VAL A 135 -2.07 -13.41 -13.78
C VAL A 135 -2.66 -12.38 -12.82
N PHE A 136 -2.70 -12.71 -11.54
CA PHE A 136 -3.13 -11.82 -10.45
C PHE A 136 -1.91 -11.06 -9.92
N SER A 137 -1.41 -10.15 -10.76
CA SER A 137 -0.14 -9.48 -10.54
C SER A 137 -0.08 -8.19 -11.34
N CYS A 138 0.73 -7.24 -10.88
CA CYS A 138 1.10 -6.03 -11.62
C CYS A 138 1.67 -6.36 -13.01
N ARG A 139 1.60 -5.40 -13.93
CA ARG A 139 2.31 -5.41 -15.21
C ARG A 139 3.20 -4.18 -15.32
N PHE A 140 3.77 -3.77 -14.19
CA PHE A 140 4.46 -2.50 -14.03
C PHE A 140 5.69 -2.43 -14.94
N ASP A 141 5.78 -1.41 -15.78
CA ASP A 141 6.99 -1.17 -16.58
C ASP A 141 7.88 -0.21 -15.80
N VAL A 142 9.02 -0.69 -15.29
CA VAL A 142 9.92 0.11 -14.43
C VAL A 142 10.51 1.33 -15.15
N ARG A 143 10.35 1.41 -16.48
CA ARG A 143 10.83 2.51 -17.31
C ARG A 143 9.74 3.57 -17.57
N ARG A 144 8.51 3.33 -17.10
CA ARG A 144 7.36 4.21 -17.31
C ARG A 144 6.64 4.46 -15.99
N GLU A 145 6.38 5.72 -15.70
CA GLU A 145 5.56 6.09 -14.55
C GLU A 145 4.10 6.21 -15.00
N LEU A 146 3.39 5.09 -14.99
CA LEU A 146 1.96 5.06 -15.28
C LEU A 146 1.16 4.94 -13.98
N PRO A 147 -0.02 5.59 -13.89
CA PRO A 147 -0.88 5.45 -12.73
C PRO A 147 -1.34 3.98 -12.59
N PRO A 148 -1.60 3.54 -11.34
CA PRO A 148 -2.10 2.19 -11.08
C PRO A 148 -3.45 1.95 -11.78
N THR A 149 -3.70 0.70 -12.17
CA THR A 149 -5.04 0.29 -12.58
C THR A 149 -5.90 0.10 -11.33
N LEU A 150 -6.88 0.98 -11.17
CA LEU A 150 -7.82 0.98 -10.05
C LEU A 150 -9.09 0.18 -10.33
N ASP A 151 -9.34 -0.16 -11.60
CA ASP A 151 -10.54 -0.86 -12.05
C ASP A 151 -10.40 -2.38 -11.93
N LEU A 152 -11.52 -3.08 -11.75
CA LEU A 152 -11.71 -4.46 -12.18
C LEU A 152 -12.73 -4.51 -13.31
N MET A 153 -12.77 -5.62 -14.06
CA MET A 153 -13.77 -5.78 -15.12
C MET A 153 -15.03 -6.47 -14.58
N LYS A 154 -16.18 -5.83 -14.79
CA LYS A 154 -17.51 -6.42 -14.62
C LYS A 154 -17.84 -7.37 -15.79
N PRO A 155 -18.87 -8.21 -15.65
CA PRO A 155 -19.46 -8.92 -16.77
C PRO A 155 -19.74 -7.97 -17.94
N HIS A 156 -19.56 -8.45 -19.17
CA HIS A 156 -19.66 -7.66 -20.41
C HIS A 156 -18.54 -6.64 -20.66
N GLY A 157 -17.44 -6.69 -19.89
CA GLY A 157 -16.24 -5.92 -20.20
C GLY A 157 -16.30 -4.45 -19.79
N VAL A 158 -17.13 -4.11 -18.80
CA VAL A 158 -17.23 -2.75 -18.26
C VAL A 158 -16.22 -2.57 -17.12
N ARG A 159 -15.44 -1.47 -17.14
CA ARG A 159 -14.53 -1.12 -16.04
C ARG A 159 -15.32 -0.69 -14.80
N ASP A 160 -14.86 -1.14 -13.64
CA ASP A 160 -15.51 -0.89 -12.35
C ASP A 160 -14.50 -0.54 -11.26
N ARG A 161 -14.67 0.63 -10.66
CA ARG A 161 -13.85 1.11 -9.52
C ARG A 161 -14.47 0.84 -8.17
N SER A 162 -15.61 0.15 -8.10
CA SER A 162 -16.36 -0.01 -6.86
C SER A 162 -15.52 -0.60 -5.71
N VAL A 163 -14.65 -1.58 -6.00
CA VAL A 163 -13.75 -2.20 -5.00
C VAL A 163 -12.74 -1.20 -4.46
N GLN A 164 -12.06 -0.45 -5.32
CA GLN A 164 -11.11 0.58 -4.92
C GLN A 164 -11.81 1.73 -4.19
N GLN A 165 -12.96 2.19 -4.69
CA GLN A 165 -13.71 3.28 -4.09
C GLN A 165 -14.20 2.89 -2.69
N ALA A 166 -14.68 1.66 -2.49
CA ALA A 166 -15.08 1.16 -1.18
C ALA A 166 -13.92 1.16 -0.17
N LEU A 167 -12.69 0.85 -0.61
CA LEU A 167 -11.50 1.00 0.23
C LEU A 167 -11.25 2.47 0.59
N VAL A 168 -11.22 3.35 -0.41
CA VAL A 168 -10.97 4.78 -0.21
C VAL A 168 -12.00 5.40 0.72
N ASP A 169 -13.30 5.15 0.50
CA ASP A 169 -14.39 5.66 1.33
C ASP A 169 -14.26 5.16 2.78
N TRP A 170 -13.89 3.89 2.95
CA TRP A 170 -13.67 3.31 4.28
C TRP A 170 -12.49 3.99 4.99
N VAL A 171 -11.35 4.15 4.32
CA VAL A 171 -10.13 4.75 4.89
C VAL A 171 -10.37 6.22 5.22
N GLN A 172 -11.02 6.98 4.33
CA GLN A 172 -11.33 8.38 4.57
C GLN A 172 -12.26 8.57 5.77
N ARG A 173 -13.30 7.73 5.88
CA ARG A 173 -14.17 7.73 7.07
C ARG A 173 -13.35 7.40 8.31
N PHE A 174 -12.56 6.33 8.26
CA PHE A 174 -11.76 5.87 9.39
C PHE A 174 -10.80 6.94 9.92
N VAL A 175 -10.05 7.59 9.03
CA VAL A 175 -9.09 8.64 9.40
C VAL A 175 -9.78 9.89 9.97
N GLY A 176 -11.02 10.17 9.56
CA GLY A 176 -11.83 11.26 10.09
C GLY A 176 -12.42 11.02 11.47
N LEU A 177 -12.44 9.77 11.96
CA LEU A 177 -12.93 9.43 13.30
C LEU A 177 -11.97 9.87 14.41
N GLY A 178 -12.52 10.08 15.61
CA GLY A 178 -11.73 10.23 16.83
C GLY A 178 -10.92 8.94 17.13
N LYS A 179 -9.81 9.06 17.87
CA LYS A 179 -8.91 7.92 18.12
C LYS A 179 -9.57 6.75 18.84
N ASP A 180 -10.48 7.02 19.79
CA ASP A 180 -11.23 5.97 20.49
C ASP A 180 -12.27 5.32 19.55
N GLU A 181 -12.94 6.10 18.71
CA GLU A 181 -13.88 5.60 17.70
C GLU A 181 -13.17 4.75 16.62
N GLN A 182 -11.93 5.10 16.26
CA GLN A 182 -11.08 4.27 15.39
C GLN A 182 -10.79 2.91 16.04
N ASP A 183 -10.41 2.91 17.33
CA ASP A 183 -10.15 1.69 18.09
C ASP A 183 -11.42 0.82 18.18
N ASP A 184 -12.59 1.42 18.45
CA ASP A 184 -13.87 0.72 18.52
C ASP A 184 -14.29 0.15 17.16
N LEU A 185 -14.19 0.93 16.08
CA LEU A 185 -14.49 0.46 14.73
C LEU A 185 -13.59 -0.74 14.37
N TRP A 186 -12.28 -0.62 14.63
CA TRP A 186 -11.31 -1.68 14.36
C TRP A 186 -11.62 -2.94 15.14
N ASN A 187 -11.89 -2.81 16.44
CA ASN A 187 -12.21 -3.93 17.32
C ASN A 187 -13.54 -4.61 16.94
N GLY A 188 -14.45 -3.90 16.30
CA GLY A 188 -15.69 -4.45 15.72
C GLY A 188 -15.50 -5.19 14.39
N LEU A 189 -14.39 -5.01 13.68
CA LEU A 189 -14.15 -5.69 12.40
C LEU A 189 -13.87 -7.19 12.58
N HIS A 190 -14.33 -7.99 11.62
CA HIS A 190 -13.92 -9.38 11.48
C HIS A 190 -12.41 -9.48 11.20
N PRO A 191 -11.68 -10.50 11.72
CA PRO A 191 -10.25 -10.66 11.51
C PRO A 191 -9.82 -10.64 10.03
N ASP A 192 -10.56 -11.33 9.16
CA ASP A 192 -10.32 -11.32 7.70
C ASP A 192 -10.35 -9.90 7.10
N GLU A 193 -11.25 -9.04 7.60
CA GLU A 193 -11.36 -7.65 7.12
C GLU A 193 -10.20 -6.80 7.60
N ARG A 194 -9.73 -7.00 8.84
CA ARG A 194 -8.51 -6.34 9.35
C ARG A 194 -7.29 -6.72 8.50
N LEU A 195 -7.14 -8.01 8.20
CA LEU A 195 -6.08 -8.50 7.30
C LEU A 195 -6.18 -7.88 5.91
N ARG A 196 -7.40 -7.79 5.35
CA ARG A 196 -7.65 -7.15 4.05
C ARG A 196 -7.21 -5.69 4.05
N LEU A 197 -7.61 -4.92 5.05
CA LEU A 197 -7.32 -3.49 5.14
C LEU A 197 -5.82 -3.22 5.37
N VAL A 198 -5.17 -3.93 6.30
CA VAL A 198 -3.72 -3.82 6.55
C VAL A 198 -2.88 -4.19 5.31
N ALA A 199 -3.38 -5.11 4.48
CA ALA A 199 -2.71 -5.45 3.22
C ALA A 199 -2.97 -4.45 2.09
N SER A 200 -4.08 -3.72 2.15
CA SER A 200 -4.54 -2.91 1.03
C SER A 200 -4.16 -1.44 1.12
N ASP A 201 -3.85 -0.94 2.33
CA ASP A 201 -3.65 0.47 2.58
C ASP A 201 -2.56 0.73 3.64
N ASP A 202 -1.57 1.54 3.28
CA ASP A 202 -0.43 1.84 4.15
C ASP A 202 -0.82 2.67 5.37
N GLU A 203 -1.79 3.58 5.24
CA GLU A 203 -2.28 4.41 6.35
C GLU A 203 -2.95 3.52 7.41
N VAL A 204 -3.74 2.52 7.01
CA VAL A 204 -4.32 1.55 7.95
C VAL A 204 -3.27 0.62 8.56
N ARG A 205 -2.31 0.13 7.77
CA ARG A 205 -1.20 -0.72 8.24
C ARG A 205 -0.39 -0.02 9.33
N GLU A 206 -0.01 1.22 9.09
CA GLU A 206 0.80 2.01 10.02
C GLU A 206 0.01 2.39 11.26
N TRP A 207 -1.29 2.69 11.09
CA TRP A 207 -2.19 2.87 12.21
C TRP A 207 -2.29 1.62 13.09
N ASP A 208 -2.45 0.43 12.52
CA ASP A 208 -2.61 -0.80 13.31
C ASP A 208 -1.32 -1.17 14.05
N ALA A 209 -0.16 -1.01 13.41
CA ALA A 209 1.14 -1.16 14.08
C ALA A 209 1.29 -0.17 15.25
N CYS A 210 0.84 1.06 15.07
CA CYS A 210 0.80 2.08 16.12
C CYS A 210 -0.17 1.70 17.25
N ARG A 211 -1.37 1.20 16.93
CA ARG A 211 -2.35 0.70 17.91
C ARG A 211 -1.78 -0.44 18.75
N GLU A 212 -1.17 -1.44 18.14
CA GLU A 212 -0.54 -2.56 18.87
C GLU A 212 0.51 -2.05 19.87
N LEU A 213 1.34 -1.10 19.44
CA LEU A 213 2.35 -0.51 20.30
C LEU A 213 1.74 0.34 21.43
N ARG A 214 0.68 1.12 21.16
CA ARG A 214 -0.05 1.86 22.22
C ARG A 214 -0.58 0.94 23.31
N VAL A 215 -1.15 -0.20 22.90
CA VAL A 215 -1.65 -1.21 23.85
C VAL A 215 -0.50 -1.78 24.67
N ALA A 216 0.62 -2.16 24.03
CA ALA A 216 1.80 -2.67 24.72
C ALA A 216 2.40 -1.64 25.69
N MET A 217 2.49 -0.38 25.30
CA MET A 217 2.98 0.70 26.15
C MET A 217 2.09 0.96 27.36
N THR A 218 0.77 0.78 27.22
CA THR A 218 -0.20 1.03 28.31
C THR A 218 -0.10 -0.02 29.42
N THR A 219 0.32 -1.23 29.09
CA THR A 219 0.45 -2.35 30.04
C THR A 219 1.88 -2.58 30.52
N ALA A 220 2.87 -1.89 29.94
CA ALA A 220 4.27 -2.02 30.28
C ALA A 220 4.66 -1.29 31.57
N THR A 221 5.58 -1.88 32.33
CA THR A 221 6.23 -1.23 33.47
C THR A 221 7.18 -0.11 33.04
N ASP A 222 7.78 -0.25 31.86
CA ASP A 222 8.60 0.77 31.21
C ASP A 222 8.10 1.04 29.78
N PRO A 223 7.15 1.98 29.61
CA PRO A 223 6.64 2.35 28.30
C PRO A 223 7.70 2.93 27.35
N ALA A 224 8.77 3.53 27.88
CA ALA A 224 9.84 4.12 27.07
C ALA A 224 10.72 3.02 26.44
N ALA A 225 11.04 1.97 27.19
CA ALA A 225 11.74 0.80 26.65
C ALA A 225 10.94 0.12 25.52
N VAL A 226 9.62 0.00 25.68
CA VAL A 226 8.74 -0.53 24.63
C VAL A 226 8.75 0.36 23.39
N ALA A 227 8.61 1.67 23.55
CA ALA A 227 8.65 2.63 22.44
C ALA A 227 10.00 2.67 21.71
N ALA A 228 11.12 2.48 22.43
CA ALA A 228 12.45 2.49 21.85
C ALA A 228 12.67 1.37 20.82
N GLY A 229 12.08 0.19 21.07
CA GLY A 229 12.15 -0.97 20.17
C GLY A 229 11.24 -0.90 18.94
N ALA A 230 10.40 0.13 18.82
CA ALA A 230 9.49 0.28 17.71
C ALA A 230 10.18 0.71 16.40
N PRO A 231 9.63 0.38 15.22
CA PRO A 231 10.06 0.96 13.96
C PRO A 231 9.87 2.48 13.95
N ASP A 232 10.78 3.21 13.30
CA ASP A 232 10.76 4.68 13.32
C ASP A 232 9.50 5.29 12.70
N ALA A 233 8.91 4.66 11.67
CA ALA A 233 7.61 5.08 11.11
C ALA A 233 6.49 5.06 12.17
N VAL A 234 6.50 4.04 13.04
CA VAL A 234 5.54 3.93 14.13
C VAL A 234 5.80 4.99 15.19
N LYS A 235 7.08 5.31 15.47
CA LYS A 235 7.45 6.41 16.38
C LYS A 235 6.99 7.77 15.86
N VAL A 236 7.22 8.07 14.58
CA VAL A 236 6.73 9.28 13.90
C VAL A 236 5.21 9.40 14.11
N ARG A 237 4.46 8.35 13.78
CA ARG A 237 3.01 8.34 13.95
C ARG A 237 2.56 8.51 15.40
N LEU A 238 3.19 7.82 16.35
CA LEU A 238 2.89 7.95 17.78
C LEU A 238 3.09 9.39 18.27
N ILE A 239 4.20 10.01 17.91
CA ILE A 239 4.51 11.38 18.32
C ILE A 239 3.52 12.36 17.67
N ARG A 240 3.20 12.16 16.39
CA ARG A 240 2.29 13.01 15.63
C ARG A 240 0.86 12.95 16.17
N ASP A 241 0.31 11.73 16.25
CA ASP A 241 -1.13 11.49 16.39
C ASP A 241 -1.58 11.27 17.84
N TYR A 242 -0.66 10.96 18.76
CA TYR A 242 -0.99 10.55 20.13
C TYR A 242 -0.19 11.33 21.19
N PRO A 243 -0.59 12.56 21.53
CA PRO A 243 0.11 13.42 22.49
C PRO A 243 0.49 12.72 23.80
N ARG A 244 -0.39 11.86 24.33
CA ARG A 244 -0.19 11.10 25.57
C ARG A 244 1.03 10.15 25.56
N HIS A 245 1.50 9.74 24.38
CA HIS A 245 2.63 8.81 24.24
C HIS A 245 3.94 9.51 23.86
N ARG A 246 3.92 10.82 23.53
CA ARG A 246 5.10 11.58 23.07
C ARG A 246 6.29 11.48 24.01
N ALA A 247 6.06 11.68 25.31
CA ALA A 247 7.12 11.68 26.31
C ALA A 247 7.89 10.35 26.35
N ALA A 248 7.16 9.23 26.31
CA ALA A 248 7.75 7.90 26.32
C ALA A 248 8.54 7.61 25.04
N VAL A 249 8.02 8.01 23.87
CA VAL A 249 8.75 7.82 22.60
C VAL A 249 10.01 8.69 22.55
N ARG A 250 9.90 9.97 22.93
CA ARG A 250 11.02 10.92 22.88
C ARG A 250 12.16 10.57 23.84
N ALA A 251 11.86 9.92 24.96
CA ALA A 251 12.89 9.46 25.90
C ALA A 251 13.91 8.50 25.25
N GLY A 252 13.50 7.76 24.22
CA GLY A 252 14.37 6.83 23.48
C GLY A 252 14.98 7.42 22.21
N LEU A 253 14.74 8.70 21.89
CA LEU A 253 15.29 9.34 20.69
C LEU A 253 16.60 10.05 21.02
N HIS A 254 17.68 9.60 20.39
CA HIS A 254 18.98 10.26 20.48
C HIS A 254 19.01 11.45 19.52
N ARG A 255 19.16 12.66 20.08
CA ARG A 255 19.28 13.89 19.29
C ARG A 255 20.68 14.01 18.70
N ASP A 256 20.76 14.36 17.42
CA ASP A 256 22.01 14.81 16.81
C ASP A 256 22.31 16.23 17.27
N PRO A 257 23.55 16.58 17.66
CA PRO A 257 23.92 17.97 17.86
C PRO A 257 23.67 18.85 16.64
N ALA A 258 23.74 18.29 15.42
CA ALA A 258 23.45 19.02 14.18
C ALA A 258 21.95 19.33 14.00
N ASP A 259 21.06 18.49 14.53
CA ASP A 259 19.60 18.62 14.34
C ASP A 259 19.10 19.99 14.83
N ALA A 260 19.70 20.58 15.87
CA ALA A 260 19.23 21.86 16.41
C ALA A 260 19.31 22.99 15.38
N GLN A 261 20.42 23.09 14.65
CA GLN A 261 20.61 24.11 13.62
C GLN A 261 19.73 23.84 12.41
N ASP A 262 19.62 22.58 11.99
CA ASP A 262 18.82 22.21 10.83
C ASP A 262 17.33 22.41 11.09
N ILE A 263 16.84 22.11 12.30
CA ILE A 263 15.46 22.36 12.70
C ILE A 263 15.16 23.86 12.73
N GLU A 264 16.06 24.70 13.24
CA GLU A 264 15.87 26.16 13.23
C GLU A 264 15.78 26.72 11.80
N ALA A 265 16.66 26.24 10.91
CA ALA A 265 16.62 26.58 9.49
C ALA A 265 15.30 26.11 8.84
N PHE A 266 14.93 24.85 9.06
CA PHE A 266 13.69 24.25 8.59
C PHE A 266 12.45 25.04 9.03
N LEU A 267 12.33 25.37 10.32
CA LEU A 267 11.18 26.10 10.88
C LEU A 267 11.10 27.55 10.40
N SER A 268 12.15 28.08 9.77
CA SER A 268 12.18 29.43 9.18
C SER A 268 11.74 29.46 7.71
N LEU A 269 11.65 28.30 7.04
CA LEU A 269 11.31 28.22 5.63
C LEU A 269 9.82 28.49 5.35
N PRO A 270 9.45 28.87 4.11
CA PRO A 270 8.08 28.79 3.61
C PRO A 270 7.49 27.37 3.70
N PHE A 271 6.16 27.25 3.69
CA PHE A 271 5.47 25.95 3.86
C PHE A 271 5.91 24.91 2.83
N ASP A 272 5.87 25.23 1.53
CA ASP A 272 6.24 24.30 0.45
C ASP A 272 7.71 23.85 0.55
N ASP A 273 8.61 24.74 0.95
CA ASP A 273 10.03 24.42 1.13
C ASP A 273 10.25 23.49 2.33
N ARG A 274 9.45 23.63 3.41
CA ARG A 274 9.44 22.66 4.51
C ARG A 274 8.93 21.31 4.05
N VAL A 275 7.89 21.27 3.22
CA VAL A 275 7.38 20.00 2.67
C VAL A 275 8.46 19.29 1.89
N GLY A 276 9.17 20.00 0.99
CA GLY A 276 10.29 19.44 0.24
C GLY A 276 11.37 18.84 1.15
N TRP A 277 11.87 19.62 2.12
CA TRP A 277 12.91 19.13 3.03
C TRP A 277 12.40 17.96 3.88
N TRP A 278 11.18 18.02 4.41
CA TRP A 278 10.62 16.94 5.21
C TRP A 278 10.56 15.61 4.46
N LEU A 279 10.20 15.64 3.18
CA LEU A 279 10.13 14.45 2.33
C LEU A 279 11.51 13.91 1.94
N ASP A 280 12.56 14.75 1.97
CA ASP A 280 13.95 14.34 1.75
C ASP A 280 14.58 13.69 2.98
N LEU A 281 14.02 13.91 4.18
CA LEU A 281 14.48 13.25 5.40
C LEU A 281 14.14 11.76 5.37
N THR A 282 15.08 10.94 5.85
CA THR A 282 14.76 9.56 6.19
C THR A 282 13.75 9.51 7.33
N VAL A 283 12.96 8.43 7.41
CA VAL A 283 11.99 8.24 8.51
C VAL A 283 12.68 8.26 9.90
N HIS A 284 13.94 7.83 9.96
CA HIS A 284 14.75 7.93 11.16
C HIS A 284 15.00 9.39 11.57
N GLU A 285 15.42 10.23 10.63
CA GLU A 285 15.64 11.66 10.86
C GLU A 285 14.34 12.37 11.21
N GLN A 286 13.24 12.07 10.51
CA GLN A 286 11.90 12.56 10.86
C GLN A 286 11.55 12.24 12.32
N ALA A 287 11.75 10.99 12.76
CA ALA A 287 11.51 10.59 14.14
C ALA A 287 12.35 11.40 15.13
N ARG A 288 13.66 11.58 14.87
CA ARG A 288 14.55 12.38 15.72
C ARG A 288 14.12 13.84 15.79
N TRP A 289 13.80 14.46 14.67
CA TRP A 289 13.39 15.86 14.60
C TRP A 289 12.08 16.12 15.35
N MET A 290 11.17 15.15 15.38
CA MET A 290 9.95 15.20 16.19
C MET A 290 10.20 15.14 17.72
N ALA A 291 11.45 15.06 18.17
CA ALA A 291 11.80 15.40 19.54
C ALA A 291 11.65 16.91 19.84
N ASN A 292 11.55 17.76 18.80
CA ASN A 292 11.15 19.16 18.88
C ASN A 292 9.61 19.28 18.75
N ASP A 293 9.00 20.11 19.61
CA ASP A 293 7.55 20.29 19.65
C ASP A 293 7.00 21.00 18.40
N GLU A 294 7.67 22.05 17.92
CA GLU A 294 7.22 22.79 16.74
C GLU A 294 7.24 21.91 15.50
N VAL A 295 8.27 21.07 15.33
CA VAL A 295 8.31 20.07 14.25
C VAL A 295 7.18 19.05 14.39
N THR A 296 6.88 18.61 15.62
CA THR A 296 5.78 17.67 15.87
C THR A 296 4.43 18.25 15.46
N HIS A 297 4.15 19.48 15.85
CA HIS A 297 2.90 20.16 15.49
C HIS A 297 2.83 20.46 13.99
N TRP A 298 3.96 20.86 13.38
CA TRP A 298 4.05 21.03 11.93
C TRP A 298 3.76 19.72 11.20
N ALA A 299 4.37 18.60 11.59
CA ALA A 299 4.14 17.31 10.95
C ALA A 299 2.67 16.83 11.09
N ALA A 300 2.01 17.12 12.21
CA ALA A 300 0.59 16.82 12.40
C ALA A 300 -0.31 17.66 11.49
N GLY A 301 -0.04 18.97 11.38
CA GLY A 301 -0.77 19.85 10.45
C GLY A 301 -0.53 19.48 8.99
N PHE A 302 0.73 19.22 8.62
CA PHE A 302 1.11 18.80 7.27
C PHE A 302 0.40 17.50 6.87
N ASN A 303 0.35 16.48 7.74
CA ASN A 303 -0.39 15.25 7.47
C ASN A 303 -1.88 15.50 7.18
N ALA A 304 -2.51 16.46 7.87
CA ALA A 304 -3.90 16.83 7.55
C ALA A 304 -4.03 17.50 6.16
N CYS A 305 -3.05 18.32 5.77
CA CYS A 305 -2.97 18.88 4.42
C CYS A 305 -2.74 17.81 3.35
N GLU A 306 -1.94 16.78 3.62
CA GLU A 306 -1.74 15.64 2.72
C GLU A 306 -3.03 14.84 2.54
N LEU A 307 -3.71 14.50 3.62
CA LEU A 307 -4.98 13.78 3.58
C LEU A 307 -6.06 14.58 2.83
N PHE A 308 -6.09 15.91 3.01
CA PHE A 308 -6.90 16.79 2.16
C PHE A 308 -6.46 16.73 0.69
N SER A 309 -5.18 16.74 0.39
CA SER A 309 -4.71 16.61 -1.01
C SER A 309 -5.10 15.26 -1.62
N TYR A 310 -5.19 14.21 -0.81
CA TYR A 310 -5.69 12.88 -1.19
C TYR A 310 -7.22 12.74 -1.18
N GLY A 311 -7.96 13.83 -1.05
CA GLY A 311 -9.41 13.85 -1.25
C GLY A 311 -10.25 13.72 0.01
N LEU A 312 -9.68 13.80 1.22
CA LEU A 312 -10.46 13.88 2.46
C LEU A 312 -11.28 15.18 2.49
N ARG A 313 -12.61 15.09 2.57
CA ARG A 313 -13.54 16.23 2.48
C ARG A 313 -14.67 16.13 3.52
N GLY A 314 -15.43 17.21 3.67
CA GLY A 314 -16.68 17.24 4.45
C GLY A 314 -16.48 16.92 5.92
N GLU A 315 -17.40 16.16 6.51
CA GLU A 315 -17.40 15.82 7.94
C GLU A 315 -16.13 15.04 8.36
N ASN A 316 -15.58 14.19 7.49
CA ASN A 316 -14.36 13.45 7.80
C ASN A 316 -13.14 14.38 7.92
N LEU A 317 -13.06 15.41 7.08
CA LEU A 317 -12.03 16.44 7.18
C LEU A 317 -12.20 17.26 8.46
N LEU A 318 -13.43 17.66 8.79
CA LEU A 318 -13.74 18.39 10.02
C LEU A 318 -13.39 17.58 11.28
N GLY A 319 -13.72 16.28 11.30
CA GLY A 319 -13.37 15.38 12.39
C GLY A 319 -11.85 15.30 12.59
N LEU A 320 -11.09 15.14 11.51
CA LEU A 320 -9.62 15.15 11.56
C LEU A 320 -9.08 16.47 12.12
N LEU A 321 -9.52 17.62 11.57
CA LEU A 321 -8.99 18.92 11.97
C LEU A 321 -9.38 19.30 13.41
N SER A 322 -10.57 18.91 13.87
CA SER A 322 -11.02 19.15 15.25
C SER A 322 -10.22 18.34 16.28
N GLY A 323 -9.57 17.26 15.84
CA GLY A 323 -8.68 16.45 16.68
C GLY A 323 -7.26 17.01 16.79
N LEU A 324 -6.90 18.05 16.03
CA LEU A 324 -5.56 18.65 16.07
C LEU A 324 -5.39 19.57 17.27
N GLU A 325 -4.18 19.60 17.83
CA GLU A 325 -3.79 20.64 18.79
C GLU A 325 -3.69 22.00 18.09
N LEU A 326 -3.96 23.10 18.83
CA LEU A 326 -3.98 24.46 18.27
C LEU A 326 -2.75 24.83 17.43
N PRO A 327 -1.49 24.51 17.82
CA PRO A 327 -0.34 24.81 16.97
C PRO A 327 -0.32 24.00 15.66
N ALA A 328 -0.80 22.77 15.67
CA ALA A 328 -0.92 21.94 14.46
C ALA A 328 -2.05 22.45 13.54
N LEU A 329 -3.17 22.89 14.12
CA LEU A 329 -4.25 23.53 13.37
C LEU A 329 -3.82 24.85 12.74
N ALA A 330 -2.89 25.60 13.36
CA ALA A 330 -2.34 26.80 12.76
C ALA A 330 -1.53 26.50 11.47
N VAL A 331 -0.85 25.35 11.44
CA VAL A 331 -0.09 24.89 10.26
C VAL A 331 -1.02 24.59 9.09
N THR A 332 -2.20 24.00 9.34
CA THR A 332 -3.17 23.72 8.25
C THR A 332 -3.69 24.99 7.58
N LYS A 333 -3.66 26.13 8.28
CA LYS A 333 -4.03 27.46 7.75
C LYS A 333 -2.95 28.09 6.89
N MET A 334 -1.74 27.50 6.86
CA MET A 334 -0.66 27.92 5.97
C MET A 334 -0.85 27.37 4.55
N GLU A 335 -1.64 26.30 4.37
CA GLU A 335 -1.98 25.72 3.07
C GLU A 335 -3.17 26.48 2.44
N PRO A 336 -2.95 27.23 1.33
CA PRO A 336 -3.99 28.08 0.75
C PRO A 336 -5.22 27.29 0.27
N LYS A 337 -5.00 26.10 -0.33
CA LYS A 337 -6.10 25.31 -0.90
C LYS A 337 -7.05 24.79 0.17
N LEU A 338 -6.50 24.38 1.31
CA LEU A 338 -7.32 23.92 2.44
C LEU A 338 -8.10 25.08 3.04
N THR A 339 -7.45 26.23 3.23
CA THR A 339 -8.10 27.44 3.77
C THR A 339 -9.23 27.94 2.87
N GLU A 340 -9.00 27.97 1.55
CA GLU A 340 -10.02 28.31 0.56
C GLU A 340 -11.18 27.31 0.62
N HIS A 341 -10.89 26.01 0.68
CA HIS A 341 -11.92 24.98 0.78
C HIS A 341 -12.79 25.12 2.04
N LEU A 342 -12.18 25.34 3.21
CA LEU A 342 -12.90 25.56 4.47
C LEU A 342 -13.81 26.79 4.38
N THR A 343 -13.30 27.88 3.80
CA THR A 343 -14.05 29.13 3.62
C THR A 343 -15.23 28.96 2.67
N LEU A 344 -15.02 28.38 1.48
CA LEU A 344 -16.05 28.18 0.46
C LEU A 344 -17.20 27.29 0.94
N ASN A 345 -16.92 26.36 1.85
CA ASN A 345 -17.91 25.42 2.37
C ASN A 345 -18.46 25.82 3.74
N SER A 346 -18.16 27.03 4.23
CA SER A 346 -18.58 27.53 5.56
C SER A 346 -18.24 26.55 6.69
N MET A 347 -17.08 25.90 6.57
CA MET A 347 -16.57 24.94 7.54
C MET A 347 -15.72 25.68 8.57
N HIS A 348 -16.16 25.65 9.83
CA HIS A 348 -15.47 26.27 10.95
C HIS A 348 -14.77 25.20 11.78
N VAL A 349 -13.47 25.40 12.02
CA VAL A 349 -12.60 24.54 12.82
C VAL A 349 -11.99 25.35 13.96
#